data_AF-A0A533SB59-F1
#
_entry.id   AF-A0A533SB59-F1
#
_cell.length_a   1.000
_cell.length_b   1.000
_cell.length_c   1.000
_cell.angle_alpha   90.00
_cell.angle_beta   90.00
_cell.angle_gamma   90.00
#
_symmetry.space_group_name_H-M   'P 1'
#
loop_
_entity.id
_entity.type
_entity.pdbx_description
1 polymer ?
#
loop_
_entity_poly.entity_id
_entity_poly.type
_entity_poly.pdbx_seq_one_letter_code
_entity_poly.pdbx_strand_id
1 'polypeptide(L)'
;PKEACDLFPVMEKKGIVGAANLPTDGQIDPSGVTYALAKGAKDRGATIYTETRVTGIALKNGAIDEVLTEKGNIKTEIVVNAAGIWAPEIGKMVGVSIPIIPMEHQYIITKPIKGVQKGMPTMRDPDLLVYFREEVGGLIMGGYEHNPIPWALDGIPRDFTKTLLKSNYEHFEPLSHLAMKRVPAIGNAEIITLLNGPEAFTSDGDFIMGESSEVKNFFVAAGFCAHGIAAAGGVGKMMAEWIIEGAPSLDLWRLDIRRLGAHHGNQRYALKRSIEVYAHHYSMSWPYEEMLSARPLRTSPLYPRLKKMRAVFGEKSGWERPNWFAPNGVAPKEKLGWGLPNWFEHVGKEHETVRTKAGIIDQTSFGKIEIKGPGALPFLQKITDNQMDKPVGSITYT
;
A
#
# COMPACT_ATOMS: atom_id res chain seq x y z
N PRO A 1 1.62 3.92 -31.23
CA PRO A 1 1.60 5.40 -31.04
C PRO A 1 0.45 6.13 -31.74
N LYS A 2 0.23 5.93 -33.05
CA LYS A 2 -0.87 6.60 -33.77
C LYS A 2 -2.22 6.28 -33.14
N GLU A 3 -2.54 5.01 -32.93
CA GLU A 3 -3.79 4.56 -32.31
C GLU A 3 -4.01 5.17 -30.92
N ALA A 4 -2.95 5.36 -30.14
CA ALA A 4 -3.02 6.00 -28.83
C ALA A 4 -3.40 7.49 -28.94
N CYS A 5 -2.85 8.21 -29.92
CA CYS A 5 -3.25 9.59 -30.22
C CYS A 5 -4.68 9.64 -30.80
N ASP A 6 -5.09 8.66 -31.60
CA ASP A 6 -6.47 8.59 -32.11
C ASP A 6 -7.48 8.43 -30.95
N LEU A 7 -7.11 7.67 -29.89
CA LEU A 7 -7.90 7.53 -28.66
C LEU A 7 -7.84 8.75 -27.75
N PHE A 8 -6.69 9.45 -27.69
CA PHE A 8 -6.50 10.63 -26.88
C PHE A 8 -5.96 11.81 -27.74
N PRO A 9 -6.82 12.51 -28.50
CA PRO A 9 -6.41 13.42 -29.58
C PRO A 9 -5.55 14.62 -29.17
N VAL A 10 -5.61 15.03 -27.91
CA VAL A 10 -4.81 16.16 -27.39
C VAL A 10 -3.39 15.74 -26.95
N MET A 11 -3.05 14.45 -27.08
CA MET A 11 -1.74 13.90 -26.74
C MET A 11 -0.71 14.13 -27.86
N GLU A 12 0.48 14.59 -27.46
CA GLU A 12 1.66 14.69 -28.31
C GLU A 12 2.28 13.31 -28.54
N LYS A 13 2.54 12.99 -29.82
CA LYS A 13 3.07 11.70 -30.27
C LYS A 13 4.56 11.55 -29.98
N LYS A 14 5.29 12.66 -29.89
CA LYS A 14 6.75 12.65 -29.64
C LYS A 14 7.08 11.89 -28.35
N GLY A 15 8.11 11.04 -28.43
CA GLY A 15 8.60 10.24 -27.31
C GLY A 15 7.76 9.00 -26.97
N ILE A 16 6.62 8.76 -27.63
CA ILE A 16 5.83 7.53 -27.42
C ILE A 16 6.44 6.37 -28.20
N VAL A 17 6.91 5.36 -27.49
CA VAL A 17 7.33 4.08 -28.07
C VAL A 17 6.13 3.14 -28.26
N GLY A 18 5.24 3.07 -27.27
CA GLY A 18 4.04 2.23 -27.25
C GLY A 18 3.03 2.71 -26.21
N ALA A 19 1.86 2.06 -26.17
CA ALA A 19 0.83 2.31 -25.16
C ALA A 19 0.04 1.01 -24.92
N ALA A 20 -0.46 0.81 -23.71
CA ALA A 20 -1.40 -0.25 -23.37
C ALA A 20 -2.80 0.35 -23.22
N ASN A 21 -3.79 -0.20 -23.92
CA ASN A 21 -5.18 0.20 -23.81
C ASN A 21 -5.97 -0.86 -23.04
N LEU A 22 -6.63 -0.47 -21.96
CA LEU A 22 -7.51 -1.32 -21.18
C LEU A 22 -8.95 -0.85 -21.41
N PRO A 23 -9.67 -1.40 -22.40
CA PRO A 23 -10.98 -0.88 -22.80
C PRO A 23 -12.08 -1.06 -21.74
N THR A 24 -11.83 -1.89 -20.72
CA THR A 24 -12.74 -2.14 -19.59
C THR A 24 -12.48 -1.20 -18.41
N ASP A 25 -11.37 -0.47 -18.41
CA ASP A 25 -11.10 0.55 -17.39
C ASP A 25 -11.97 1.78 -17.64
N GLY A 26 -12.04 2.66 -16.64
CA GLY A 26 -12.79 3.89 -16.77
C GLY A 26 -12.66 4.81 -15.59
N GLN A 27 -13.65 5.67 -15.46
CA GLN A 27 -13.77 6.65 -14.41
C GLN A 27 -15.16 6.56 -13.79
N ILE A 28 -15.26 6.92 -12.52
CA ILE A 28 -16.51 6.99 -11.80
C ILE A 28 -16.51 8.24 -10.93
N ASP A 29 -17.69 8.84 -10.73
CA ASP A 29 -17.87 9.88 -9.72
C ASP A 29 -17.79 9.23 -8.32
N PRO A 30 -16.76 9.56 -7.51
CA PRO A 30 -16.59 9.01 -6.18
C PRO A 30 -17.78 9.30 -5.24
N SER A 31 -18.40 10.48 -5.38
CA SER A 31 -19.53 10.86 -4.54
C SER A 31 -20.77 10.06 -4.94
N GLY A 32 -21.09 10.02 -6.24
CA GLY A 32 -22.20 9.27 -6.80
C GLY A 32 -22.17 7.79 -6.44
N VAL A 33 -21.01 7.11 -6.60
CA VAL A 33 -20.90 5.69 -6.22
C VAL A 33 -21.08 5.48 -4.72
N THR A 34 -20.54 6.38 -3.89
CA THR A 34 -20.69 6.31 -2.43
C THR A 34 -22.16 6.43 -2.03
N TYR A 35 -22.89 7.40 -2.58
CA TYR A 35 -24.32 7.56 -2.29
C TYR A 35 -25.17 6.41 -2.84
N ALA A 36 -24.83 5.87 -4.01
CA ALA A 36 -25.51 4.70 -4.58
C ALA A 36 -25.33 3.46 -3.68
N LEU A 37 -24.12 3.20 -3.20
CA LEU A 37 -23.83 2.11 -2.26
C LEU A 37 -24.54 2.33 -0.92
N ALA A 38 -24.50 3.55 -0.36
CA ALA A 38 -25.20 3.89 0.87
C ALA A 38 -26.72 3.71 0.75
N LYS A 39 -27.31 4.07 -0.39
CA LYS A 39 -28.73 3.79 -0.66
C LYS A 39 -28.99 2.28 -0.70
N GLY A 40 -28.21 1.54 -1.48
CA GLY A 40 -28.36 0.09 -1.60
C GLY A 40 -28.15 -0.68 -0.29
N ALA A 41 -27.35 -0.15 0.64
CA ALA A 41 -27.20 -0.69 1.99
C ALA A 41 -28.46 -0.42 2.83
N LYS A 42 -28.98 0.81 2.81
CA LYS A 42 -30.22 1.19 3.55
C LYS A 42 -31.44 0.43 3.06
N ASP A 43 -31.59 0.27 1.74
CA ASP A 43 -32.68 -0.51 1.13
C ASP A 43 -32.66 -1.99 1.61
N ARG A 44 -31.52 -2.47 2.11
CA ARG A 44 -31.32 -3.82 2.67
C ARG A 44 -31.23 -3.85 4.20
N GLY A 45 -31.63 -2.78 4.88
CA GLY A 45 -31.75 -2.72 6.34
C GLY A 45 -30.54 -2.16 7.09
N ALA A 46 -29.48 -1.73 6.41
CA ALA A 46 -28.38 -1.03 7.08
C ALA A 46 -28.83 0.35 7.59
N THR A 47 -28.38 0.75 8.77
CA THR A 47 -28.60 2.08 9.31
C THR A 47 -27.31 2.90 9.19
N ILE A 48 -27.42 4.15 8.71
CA ILE A 48 -26.27 5.04 8.51
C ILE A 48 -26.45 6.27 9.40
N TYR A 49 -25.55 6.43 10.36
CA TYR A 49 -25.48 7.60 11.22
C TYR A 49 -24.34 8.53 10.77
N THR A 50 -24.68 9.66 10.16
CA THR A 50 -23.72 10.72 9.83
C THR A 50 -23.59 11.70 10.99
N GLU A 51 -22.47 12.43 11.05
CA GLU A 51 -22.19 13.37 12.15
C GLU A 51 -22.25 12.69 13.52
N THR A 52 -21.84 11.42 13.58
CA THR A 52 -21.78 10.60 14.79
C THR A 52 -20.35 10.16 14.98
N ARG A 53 -19.56 11.00 15.64
CA ARG A 53 -18.13 10.75 15.84
C ARG A 53 -17.93 9.63 16.84
N VAL A 54 -17.10 8.65 16.47
CA VAL A 54 -16.59 7.64 17.40
C VAL A 54 -15.57 8.30 18.33
N THR A 55 -15.75 8.14 19.63
CA THR A 55 -14.87 8.71 20.67
C THR A 55 -14.10 7.64 21.43
N GLY A 56 -14.50 6.37 21.31
CA GLY A 56 -13.85 5.24 21.92
C GLY A 56 -14.50 3.92 21.49
N ILE A 57 -13.84 2.82 21.81
CA ILE A 57 -14.34 1.47 21.58
C ILE A 57 -14.06 0.67 22.86
N ALA A 58 -15.11 0.11 23.45
CA ALA A 58 -15.01 -0.71 24.65
C ALA A 58 -14.80 -2.19 24.27
N LEU A 59 -13.95 -2.86 25.04
CA LEU A 59 -13.62 -4.27 24.87
C LEU A 59 -14.13 -5.08 26.07
N LYS A 60 -14.52 -6.33 25.80
CA LYS A 60 -14.83 -7.32 26.83
C LYS A 60 -14.05 -8.59 26.52
N ASN A 61 -13.20 -9.03 27.45
CA ASN A 61 -12.34 -10.21 27.30
C ASN A 61 -11.46 -10.18 26.02
N GLY A 62 -10.96 -8.99 25.64
CA GLY A 62 -10.12 -8.82 24.44
C GLY A 62 -10.89 -8.83 23.11
N ALA A 63 -12.21 -8.83 23.13
CA ALA A 63 -13.06 -8.72 21.95
C ALA A 63 -13.89 -7.42 21.97
N ILE A 64 -14.33 -6.99 20.79
CA ILE A 64 -15.25 -5.84 20.64
C ILE A 64 -16.55 -6.06 21.43
N ASP A 65 -16.99 -5.02 22.12
CA ASP A 65 -18.20 -5.04 22.95
C ASP A 65 -19.14 -3.85 22.67
N GLU A 66 -18.60 -2.64 22.49
CA GLU A 66 -19.39 -1.43 22.26
C GLU A 66 -18.57 -0.32 21.56
N VAL A 67 -19.20 0.47 20.71
CA VAL A 67 -18.63 1.70 20.14
C VAL A 67 -19.21 2.92 20.85
N LEU A 68 -18.35 3.76 21.41
CA LEU A 68 -18.71 5.00 22.10
C LEU A 68 -18.79 6.13 21.08
N THR A 69 -19.86 6.92 21.11
CA THR A 69 -20.04 8.05 20.19
C THR A 69 -20.55 9.30 20.91
N GLU A 70 -20.44 10.46 20.25
CA GLU A 70 -21.00 11.72 20.76
C GLU A 70 -22.54 11.71 20.85
N LYS A 71 -23.23 10.78 20.19
CA LYS A 71 -24.71 10.71 20.12
C LYS A 71 -25.28 9.46 20.80
N GLY A 72 -24.48 8.83 21.68
CA GLY A 72 -24.84 7.61 22.40
C GLY A 72 -24.03 6.39 21.95
N ASN A 73 -23.98 5.39 22.80
CA ASN A 73 -23.18 4.20 22.53
C ASN A 73 -23.94 3.20 21.64
N ILE A 74 -23.19 2.43 20.86
CA ILE A 74 -23.72 1.42 19.94
C ILE A 74 -23.14 0.07 20.34
N LYS A 75 -23.99 -0.81 20.90
CA LYS A 75 -23.61 -2.19 21.21
C LYS A 75 -23.33 -2.96 19.92
N THR A 76 -22.18 -3.61 19.83
CA THR A 76 -21.79 -4.41 18.66
C THR A 76 -20.74 -5.45 19.04
N GLU A 77 -20.70 -6.54 18.29
CA GLU A 77 -19.70 -7.60 18.46
C GLU A 77 -18.54 -7.48 17.48
N ILE A 78 -18.71 -6.68 16.42
CA ILE A 78 -17.76 -6.54 15.31
C ILE A 78 -17.63 -5.06 14.95
N VAL A 79 -16.40 -4.62 14.70
CA VAL A 79 -16.09 -3.28 14.17
C VAL A 79 -15.20 -3.43 12.94
N VAL A 80 -15.53 -2.68 11.87
CA VAL A 80 -14.65 -2.50 10.71
C VAL A 80 -14.15 -1.06 10.69
N ASN A 81 -12.86 -0.87 10.93
CA ASN A 81 -12.20 0.43 10.82
C ASN A 81 -11.90 0.75 9.35
N ALA A 82 -12.84 1.46 8.71
CA ALA A 82 -12.73 2.00 7.36
C ALA A 82 -12.55 3.52 7.35
N ALA A 83 -11.92 4.09 8.39
CA ALA A 83 -11.87 5.53 8.62
C ALA A 83 -10.81 6.28 7.79
N GLY A 84 -10.35 5.74 6.66
CA GLY A 84 -9.39 6.40 5.77
C GLY A 84 -8.11 6.85 6.50
N ILE A 85 -7.76 8.13 6.36
CA ILE A 85 -6.60 8.74 7.05
C ILE A 85 -6.74 8.80 8.57
N TRP A 86 -7.96 8.67 9.13
CA TRP A 86 -8.22 8.59 10.57
C TRP A 86 -8.16 7.17 11.13
N ALA A 87 -7.98 6.15 10.28
CA ALA A 87 -7.88 4.77 10.75
C ALA A 87 -6.81 4.57 11.86
N PRO A 88 -5.64 5.22 11.84
CA PRO A 88 -4.68 5.16 12.94
C PRO A 88 -5.24 5.67 14.28
N GLU A 89 -6.04 6.74 14.27
CA GLU A 89 -6.65 7.30 15.49
C GLU A 89 -7.68 6.35 16.08
N ILE A 90 -8.48 5.70 15.23
CA ILE A 90 -9.44 4.67 15.66
C ILE A 90 -8.72 3.43 16.20
N GLY A 91 -7.66 2.97 15.54
CA GLY A 91 -6.85 1.82 16.00
C GLY A 91 -6.23 2.05 17.38
N LYS A 92 -5.73 3.27 17.65
CA LYS A 92 -5.19 3.66 18.96
C LYS A 92 -6.19 3.52 20.11
N MET A 93 -7.50 3.63 19.86
CA MET A 93 -8.53 3.47 20.90
C MET A 93 -8.54 2.06 21.51
N VAL A 94 -8.04 1.06 20.77
CA VAL A 94 -8.04 -0.35 21.17
C VAL A 94 -6.64 -0.98 21.15
N GLY A 95 -5.59 -0.17 20.97
CA GLY A 95 -4.21 -0.64 20.95
C GLY A 95 -3.77 -1.36 19.66
N VAL A 96 -4.51 -1.20 18.55
CA VAL A 96 -4.16 -1.78 17.25
C VAL A 96 -3.34 -0.78 16.44
N SER A 97 -2.17 -1.22 15.94
CA SER A 97 -1.29 -0.36 15.15
C SER A 97 -1.68 -0.37 13.67
N ILE A 98 -2.02 0.80 13.12
CA ILE A 98 -2.38 0.97 11.71
C ILE A 98 -1.45 2.04 11.11
N PRO A 99 -0.36 1.65 10.42
CA PRO A 99 0.72 2.56 10.04
C PRO A 99 0.44 3.29 8.72
N ILE A 100 -0.49 4.25 8.78
CA ILE A 100 -0.84 5.11 7.64
C ILE A 100 -0.22 6.50 7.84
N ILE A 101 0.36 7.03 6.77
CA ILE A 101 0.89 8.39 6.68
C ILE A 101 0.07 9.14 5.64
N PRO A 102 -0.67 10.20 6.03
CA PRO A 102 -1.30 11.10 5.09
C PRO A 102 -0.26 11.85 4.27
N MET A 103 -0.49 11.99 2.97
CA MET A 103 0.36 12.75 2.05
C MET A 103 -0.46 13.72 1.22
N GLU A 104 0.09 14.89 0.93
CA GLU A 104 -0.52 15.81 -0.02
C GLU A 104 -0.55 15.19 -1.41
N HIS A 105 -1.69 15.31 -2.10
CA HIS A 105 -1.83 14.92 -3.50
C HIS A 105 -2.62 15.97 -4.26
N GLN A 106 -2.08 16.41 -5.39
CA GLN A 106 -2.58 17.57 -6.11
C GLN A 106 -2.98 17.26 -7.55
N TYR A 107 -4.06 17.90 -8.01
CA TYR A 107 -4.44 17.89 -9.42
C TYR A 107 -5.21 19.17 -9.80
N ILE A 108 -5.03 19.61 -11.04
CA ILE A 108 -5.78 20.72 -11.63
C ILE A 108 -7.05 20.23 -12.31
N ILE A 109 -8.04 21.10 -12.36
CA ILE A 109 -9.21 20.98 -13.24
C ILE A 109 -9.17 22.17 -14.20
N THR A 110 -9.23 21.91 -15.50
CA THR A 110 -9.24 22.96 -16.53
C THR A 110 -10.64 23.29 -17.02
N LYS A 111 -10.82 24.47 -17.60
CA LYS A 111 -11.94 24.77 -18.50
C LYS A 111 -11.86 23.90 -19.77
N PRO A 112 -12.91 23.91 -20.62
CA PRO A 112 -12.90 23.16 -21.86
C PRO A 112 -11.68 23.47 -22.74
N ILE A 113 -11.03 22.41 -23.24
CA ILE A 113 -9.86 22.48 -24.10
C ILE A 113 -10.25 21.96 -25.49
N LYS A 114 -9.90 22.70 -26.54
CA LYS A 114 -10.15 22.28 -27.92
C LYS A 114 -9.52 20.90 -28.19
N GLY A 115 -10.34 19.96 -28.66
CA GLY A 115 -9.91 18.60 -29.00
C GLY A 115 -10.14 17.57 -27.88
N VAL A 116 -10.45 18.01 -26.67
CA VAL A 116 -10.93 17.11 -25.61
C VAL A 116 -12.40 16.79 -25.89
N GLN A 117 -12.73 15.50 -25.84
CA GLN A 117 -14.04 14.96 -26.19
C GLN A 117 -14.57 14.09 -25.07
N LYS A 118 -15.88 14.12 -24.87
CA LYS A 118 -16.55 13.25 -23.91
C LYS A 118 -16.29 11.78 -24.25
N GLY A 119 -15.93 10.99 -23.24
CA GLY A 119 -15.70 9.55 -23.41
C GLY A 119 -14.28 9.19 -23.87
N MET A 120 -13.36 10.16 -23.91
CA MET A 120 -11.94 9.85 -24.00
C MET A 120 -11.50 8.96 -22.81
N PRO A 121 -10.59 8.00 -23.03
CA PRO A 121 -10.08 7.16 -21.95
C PRO A 121 -9.26 8.00 -20.97
N THR A 122 -9.16 7.54 -19.72
CA THR A 122 -8.16 8.05 -18.79
C THR A 122 -6.77 7.68 -19.31
N MET A 123 -5.81 8.58 -19.23
CA MET A 123 -4.46 8.37 -19.74
C MET A 123 -3.45 8.56 -18.60
N ARG A 124 -2.48 7.66 -18.50
CA ARG A 124 -1.34 7.78 -17.59
C ARG A 124 -0.08 7.76 -18.42
N ASP A 125 0.86 8.63 -18.07
CA ASP A 125 2.24 8.60 -18.55
C ASP A 125 3.17 8.50 -17.34
N PRO A 126 3.49 7.27 -16.89
CA PRO A 126 4.39 7.05 -15.76
C PRO A 126 5.81 7.60 -15.99
N ASP A 127 6.31 7.61 -17.22
CA ASP A 127 7.65 8.16 -17.54
C ASP A 127 7.73 9.67 -17.26
N LEU A 128 6.59 10.35 -17.36
CA LEU A 128 6.43 11.77 -17.06
C LEU A 128 5.68 12.02 -15.74
N LEU A 129 5.42 10.98 -14.96
CA LEU A 129 4.77 11.01 -13.65
C LEU A 129 3.33 11.57 -13.63
N VAL A 130 2.63 11.61 -14.76
CA VAL A 130 1.35 12.35 -14.89
C VAL A 130 0.19 11.46 -15.33
N TYR A 131 -1.02 11.87 -14.97
CA TYR A 131 -2.26 11.29 -15.46
C TYR A 131 -3.27 12.36 -15.88
N PHE A 132 -4.19 11.96 -16.75
CA PHE A 132 -5.21 12.80 -17.32
C PHE A 132 -6.56 12.09 -17.34
N ARG A 133 -7.61 12.86 -17.08
CA ARG A 133 -9.00 12.41 -17.16
C ARG A 133 -9.84 13.50 -17.81
N GLU A 134 -10.76 13.13 -18.69
CA GLU A 134 -11.72 14.10 -19.23
C GLU A 134 -12.70 14.56 -18.16
N GLU A 135 -12.94 15.87 -18.12
CA GLU A 135 -13.86 16.52 -17.18
C GLU A 135 -14.61 17.66 -17.88
N VAL A 136 -15.84 17.41 -18.34
CA VAL A 136 -16.76 18.40 -18.95
C VAL A 136 -16.10 19.13 -20.13
N GLY A 137 -15.42 18.37 -20.99
CA GLY A 137 -14.66 18.90 -22.14
C GLY A 137 -13.33 19.58 -21.77
N GLY A 138 -12.98 19.66 -20.49
CA GLY A 138 -11.65 19.99 -19.99
C GLY A 138 -10.90 18.75 -19.53
N LEU A 139 -9.80 18.94 -18.81
CA LEU A 139 -9.00 17.86 -18.23
C LEU A 139 -8.85 18.04 -16.73
N ILE A 140 -8.95 16.93 -16.01
CA ILE A 140 -8.24 16.74 -14.76
C ILE A 140 -6.83 16.28 -15.09
N MET A 141 -5.83 16.95 -14.53
CA MET A 141 -4.42 16.58 -14.67
C MET A 141 -3.76 16.57 -13.28
N GLY A 142 -3.14 15.45 -12.92
CA GLY A 142 -2.39 15.28 -11.69
C GLY A 142 -1.18 14.39 -11.94
N GLY A 143 -0.42 14.11 -10.89
CA GLY A 143 0.77 13.28 -10.98
C GLY A 143 1.32 12.91 -9.62
N TYR A 144 2.37 12.09 -9.60
CA TYR A 144 3.06 11.67 -8.39
C TYR A 144 4.53 12.08 -8.47
N GLU A 145 4.89 13.17 -7.81
CA GLU A 145 6.26 13.68 -7.79
C GLU A 145 7.20 12.85 -6.89
N HIS A 146 8.49 12.92 -7.17
CA HIS A 146 9.50 12.21 -6.38
C HIS A 146 9.79 12.85 -5.01
N ASN A 147 9.22 14.01 -4.71
CA ASN A 147 9.39 14.76 -3.47
C ASN A 147 8.03 14.99 -2.76
N PRO A 148 7.37 13.92 -2.28
CA PRO A 148 6.08 14.03 -1.62
C PRO A 148 6.15 14.83 -0.31
N ILE A 149 5.03 15.45 0.03
CA ILE A 149 4.87 16.20 1.27
C ILE A 149 3.97 15.40 2.23
N PRO A 150 4.49 14.87 3.34
CA PRO A 150 3.66 14.25 4.37
C PRO A 150 2.83 15.30 5.11
N TRP A 151 1.64 14.92 5.55
CA TRP A 151 0.72 15.81 6.25
C TRP A 151 0.26 15.21 7.59
N ALA A 152 -0.13 16.09 8.52
CA ALA A 152 -0.76 15.75 9.80
C ALA A 152 -0.03 14.69 10.64
N LEU A 153 1.31 14.74 10.71
CA LEU A 153 2.11 13.79 11.50
C LEU A 153 1.79 13.86 13.00
N ASP A 154 1.43 15.03 13.51
CA ASP A 154 1.08 15.23 14.93
C ASP A 154 -0.42 15.03 15.21
N GLY A 155 -1.19 14.56 14.23
CA GLY A 155 -2.63 14.33 14.32
C GLY A 155 -3.44 15.16 13.33
N ILE A 156 -4.59 14.63 12.93
CA ILE A 156 -5.47 15.30 11.96
C ILE A 156 -6.38 16.27 12.72
N PRO A 157 -6.54 17.53 12.27
CA PRO A 157 -7.49 18.44 12.87
C PRO A 157 -8.89 17.85 12.93
N ARG A 158 -9.54 17.92 14.09
CA ARG A 158 -10.82 17.25 14.36
C ARG A 158 -11.95 17.71 13.46
N ASP A 159 -11.87 18.93 12.96
CA ASP A 159 -12.84 19.62 12.10
C ASP A 159 -12.51 19.48 10.62
N PHE A 160 -11.44 18.76 10.24
CA PHE A 160 -11.09 18.48 8.85
C PHE A 160 -12.12 17.54 8.19
N THR A 161 -13.23 18.10 7.71
CA THR A 161 -14.37 17.35 7.17
C THR A 161 -14.91 18.07 5.95
N LYS A 162 -14.96 17.39 4.79
CA LYS A 162 -15.32 18.02 3.50
C LYS A 162 -14.43 19.24 3.18
N THR A 163 -13.17 19.17 3.60
CA THR A 163 -12.17 20.23 3.50
C THR A 163 -11.02 19.75 2.63
N LEU A 164 -10.36 20.69 1.96
CA LEU A 164 -9.15 20.45 1.18
C LEU A 164 -7.96 21.13 1.87
N LEU A 165 -6.77 20.65 1.57
CA LEU A 165 -5.53 21.31 1.96
C LEU A 165 -5.35 22.57 1.10
N LYS A 166 -4.49 23.48 1.58
CA LYS A 166 -4.10 24.65 0.79
C LYS A 166 -3.33 24.17 -0.44
N SER A 167 -3.75 24.61 -1.62
CA SER A 167 -3.05 24.32 -2.87
C SER A 167 -1.63 24.88 -2.85
N ASN A 168 -0.68 24.12 -3.38
CA ASN A 168 0.73 24.46 -3.45
C ASN A 168 1.19 24.43 -4.92
N TYR A 169 1.06 25.58 -5.58
CA TYR A 169 1.41 25.75 -7.00
C TYR A 169 2.90 25.56 -7.28
N GLU A 170 3.78 26.02 -6.38
CA GLU A 170 5.24 25.88 -6.55
C GLU A 170 5.66 24.42 -6.54
N HIS A 171 5.05 23.60 -5.68
CA HIS A 171 5.29 22.17 -5.63
C HIS A 171 4.68 21.42 -6.83
N PHE A 172 3.55 21.91 -7.35
CA PHE A 172 2.88 21.32 -8.52
C PHE A 172 3.51 21.69 -9.87
N GLU A 173 4.16 22.85 -9.97
CA GLU A 173 4.69 23.41 -11.21
C GLU A 173 5.62 22.44 -11.99
N PRO A 174 6.57 21.72 -11.36
CA PRO A 174 7.39 20.74 -12.06
C PRO A 174 6.58 19.65 -12.77
N LEU A 175 5.54 19.11 -12.13
CA LEU A 175 4.63 18.14 -12.75
C LEU A 175 3.86 18.76 -13.92
N SER A 176 3.45 20.03 -13.81
CA SER A 176 2.77 20.75 -14.89
C SER A 176 3.66 20.83 -16.16
N HIS A 177 4.96 21.08 -16.01
CA HIS A 177 5.89 21.08 -17.14
C HIS A 177 6.04 19.71 -17.79
N LEU A 178 6.01 18.63 -16.99
CA LEU A 178 6.02 17.27 -17.53
C LEU A 178 4.72 16.96 -18.29
N ALA A 179 3.56 17.36 -17.74
CA ALA A 179 2.29 17.21 -18.45
C ALA A 179 2.25 17.95 -19.77
N MET A 180 2.80 19.18 -19.85
CA MET A 180 2.85 19.93 -21.12
C MET A 180 3.67 19.22 -22.20
N LYS A 181 4.61 18.34 -21.84
CA LYS A 181 5.33 17.52 -22.83
C LYS A 181 4.42 16.45 -23.46
N ARG A 182 3.49 15.89 -22.68
CA ARG A 182 2.55 14.86 -23.15
C ARG A 182 1.28 15.44 -23.74
N VAL A 183 0.74 16.51 -23.16
CA VAL A 183 -0.48 17.20 -23.57
C VAL A 183 -0.17 18.71 -23.64
N PRO A 184 0.37 19.21 -24.76
CA PRO A 184 0.78 20.62 -24.91
C PRO A 184 -0.35 21.62 -24.64
N ALA A 185 -1.60 21.22 -24.87
CA ALA A 185 -2.77 22.05 -24.61
C ALA A 185 -2.91 22.51 -23.15
N ILE A 186 -2.30 21.79 -22.19
CA ILE A 186 -2.23 22.21 -20.78
C ILE A 186 -1.52 23.55 -20.62
N GLY A 187 -0.51 23.85 -21.43
CA GLY A 187 0.27 25.08 -21.32
C GLY A 187 -0.51 26.37 -21.58
N ASN A 188 -1.66 26.26 -22.26
CA ASN A 188 -2.56 27.39 -22.53
C ASN A 188 -3.94 27.20 -21.88
N ALA A 189 -4.12 26.16 -21.07
CA ALA A 189 -5.41 25.85 -20.48
C ALA A 189 -5.73 26.81 -19.33
N GLU A 190 -6.97 27.31 -19.30
CA GLU A 190 -7.46 28.04 -18.15
C GLU A 190 -7.77 27.06 -17.00
N ILE A 191 -7.11 27.26 -15.86
CA ILE A 191 -7.32 26.45 -14.66
C ILE A 191 -8.57 26.96 -13.93
N ILE A 192 -9.50 26.06 -13.62
CA ILE A 192 -10.64 26.33 -12.73
C ILE A 192 -10.14 26.32 -11.28
N THR A 193 -9.40 25.27 -10.92
CA THR A 193 -8.86 25.10 -9.57
C THR A 193 -7.69 24.12 -9.56
N LEU A 194 -6.79 24.29 -8.59
CA LEU A 194 -5.81 23.29 -8.16
C LEU A 194 -6.30 22.72 -6.82
N LEU A 195 -6.65 21.45 -6.80
CA LEU A 195 -7.09 20.76 -5.58
C LEU A 195 -5.90 20.10 -4.90
N ASN A 196 -5.86 20.18 -3.57
CA ASN A 196 -4.88 19.48 -2.74
C ASN A 196 -5.64 18.69 -1.68
N GLY A 197 -5.53 17.36 -1.72
CA GLY A 197 -6.23 16.44 -0.81
C GLY A 197 -5.24 15.52 -0.11
N PRO A 198 -5.50 15.13 1.15
CA PRO A 198 -4.69 14.14 1.82
C PRO A 198 -5.03 12.73 1.34
N GLU A 199 -4.00 11.98 0.96
CA GLU A 199 -4.08 10.57 0.57
C GLU A 199 -3.37 9.69 1.60
N ALA A 200 -3.91 8.48 1.83
CA ALA A 200 -3.38 7.55 2.82
C ALA A 200 -2.33 6.61 2.22
N PHE A 201 -1.07 6.74 2.64
CA PHE A 201 0.03 5.87 2.23
C PHE A 201 0.52 4.95 3.36
N THR A 202 0.79 3.70 3.03
CA THR A 202 1.37 2.71 3.93
C THR A 202 2.86 2.51 3.62
N SER A 203 3.59 1.94 4.58
CA SER A 203 5.03 1.71 4.47
C SER A 203 5.45 0.68 3.41
N ASP A 204 4.50 -0.07 2.85
CA ASP A 204 4.77 -1.07 1.81
C ASP A 204 4.02 -0.80 0.50
N GLY A 205 3.16 0.23 0.45
CA GLY A 205 2.42 0.62 -0.75
C GLY A 205 1.15 -0.18 -1.02
N ASP A 206 0.78 -1.09 -0.11
CA ASP A 206 -0.45 -1.86 -0.18
C ASP A 206 -1.43 -1.45 0.93
N PHE A 207 -2.73 -1.65 0.72
CA PHE A 207 -3.74 -1.40 1.75
C PHE A 207 -3.72 -2.45 2.87
N ILE A 208 -4.40 -2.11 3.96
CA ILE A 208 -4.46 -2.88 5.19
C ILE A 208 -5.89 -3.39 5.35
N MET A 209 -6.03 -4.71 5.38
CA MET A 209 -7.29 -5.44 5.45
C MET A 209 -7.25 -6.53 6.53
N GLY A 210 -8.42 -7.00 6.96
CA GLY A 210 -8.55 -8.19 7.81
C GLY A 210 -8.63 -7.90 9.30
N GLU A 211 -8.74 -8.97 10.08
CA GLU A 211 -8.86 -8.93 11.55
C GLU A 211 -7.51 -8.67 12.21
N SER A 212 -7.48 -7.75 13.19
CA SER A 212 -6.28 -7.48 13.98
C SER A 212 -5.87 -8.67 14.83
N SER A 213 -4.57 -8.81 15.10
CA SER A 213 -4.06 -9.86 15.98
C SER A 213 -4.27 -9.57 17.47
N GLU A 214 -4.43 -8.29 17.80
CA GLU A 214 -4.47 -7.76 19.16
C GLU A 214 -5.89 -7.76 19.74
N VAL A 215 -6.90 -7.56 18.89
CA VAL A 215 -8.30 -7.41 19.30
C VAL A 215 -9.20 -8.26 18.43
N LYS A 216 -9.90 -9.20 19.06
CA LYS A 216 -10.86 -10.07 18.38
C LYS A 216 -12.05 -9.26 17.87
N ASN A 217 -12.49 -9.57 16.65
CA ASN A 217 -13.56 -8.93 15.90
C ASN A 217 -13.32 -7.45 15.54
N PHE A 218 -12.08 -6.96 15.63
CA PHE A 218 -11.70 -5.65 15.11
C PHE A 218 -11.02 -5.81 13.75
N PHE A 219 -11.74 -5.45 12.70
CA PHE A 219 -11.29 -5.51 11.32
C PHE A 219 -10.79 -4.14 10.84
N VAL A 220 -9.85 -4.14 9.91
CA VAL A 220 -9.36 -2.92 9.26
C VAL A 220 -9.61 -3.00 7.75
N ALA A 221 -9.91 -1.86 7.12
CA ALA A 221 -9.97 -1.69 5.67
C ALA A 221 -9.56 -0.25 5.32
N ALA A 222 -8.25 0.02 5.30
CA ALA A 222 -7.71 1.39 5.18
C ALA A 222 -6.35 1.43 4.49
N GLY A 223 -5.82 2.64 4.23
CA GLY A 223 -4.48 2.81 3.66
C GLY A 223 -4.39 2.51 2.16
N PHE A 224 -5.38 2.95 1.38
CA PHE A 224 -5.56 2.53 -0.02
C PHE A 224 -4.50 2.99 -1.03
N CYS A 225 -3.53 3.82 -0.67
CA CYS A 225 -2.36 4.17 -1.50
C CYS A 225 -2.75 4.48 -2.97
N ALA A 226 -3.68 5.40 -3.22
CA ALA A 226 -4.20 5.74 -4.56
C ALA A 226 -5.16 4.77 -5.25
N HIS A 227 -5.57 3.69 -4.58
CA HIS A 227 -6.45 2.66 -5.18
C HIS A 227 -7.86 2.63 -4.59
N GLY A 228 -8.21 3.55 -3.69
CA GLY A 228 -9.42 3.45 -2.85
C GLY A 228 -10.71 3.32 -3.65
N ILE A 229 -10.92 4.19 -4.64
CA ILE A 229 -12.14 4.17 -5.47
C ILE A 229 -12.19 2.92 -6.37
N ALA A 230 -11.06 2.57 -6.99
CA ALA A 230 -10.97 1.42 -7.89
C ALA A 230 -11.17 0.08 -7.13
N ALA A 231 -10.65 -0.02 -5.92
CA ALA A 231 -10.69 -1.25 -5.13
C ALA A 231 -11.96 -1.39 -4.26
N ALA A 232 -12.69 -0.30 -3.98
CA ALA A 232 -13.78 -0.25 -3.00
C ALA A 232 -14.81 -1.39 -3.13
N GLY A 233 -15.25 -1.70 -4.36
CA GLY A 233 -16.21 -2.78 -4.60
C GLY A 233 -15.67 -4.16 -4.25
N GLY A 234 -14.43 -4.46 -4.66
CA GLY A 234 -13.76 -5.73 -4.35
C GLY A 234 -13.44 -5.87 -2.87
N VAL A 235 -12.91 -4.81 -2.26
CA VAL A 235 -12.61 -4.75 -0.82
C VAL A 235 -13.86 -4.97 0.02
N GLY A 236 -14.97 -4.32 -0.32
CA GLY A 236 -16.24 -4.51 0.39
C GLY A 236 -16.73 -5.96 0.34
N LYS A 237 -16.65 -6.61 -0.83
CA LYS A 237 -16.98 -8.03 -0.99
C LYS A 237 -16.07 -8.92 -0.14
N MET A 238 -14.76 -8.72 -0.23
CA MET A 238 -13.77 -9.52 0.51
C MET A 238 -13.90 -9.37 2.02
N MET A 239 -14.14 -8.15 2.53
CA MET A 239 -14.37 -7.93 3.96
C MET A 239 -15.66 -8.59 4.44
N ALA A 240 -16.72 -8.56 3.64
CA ALA A 240 -17.97 -9.23 3.98
C ALA A 240 -17.79 -10.76 4.07
N GLU A 241 -17.11 -11.38 3.10
CA GLU A 241 -16.76 -12.80 3.15
C GLU A 241 -15.92 -13.13 4.40
N TRP A 242 -14.89 -12.33 4.67
CA TRP A 242 -14.01 -12.56 5.82
C TRP A 242 -14.76 -12.52 7.16
N ILE A 243 -15.72 -11.60 7.29
CA ILE A 243 -16.52 -11.45 8.51
C ILE A 243 -17.54 -12.58 8.66
N ILE A 244 -18.21 -12.99 7.57
CA ILE A 244 -19.31 -13.96 7.62
C ILE A 244 -18.79 -15.39 7.63
N GLU A 245 -17.82 -15.71 6.77
CA GLU A 245 -17.33 -17.06 6.52
C GLU A 245 -16.03 -17.36 7.30
N GLY A 246 -15.40 -16.34 7.90
CA GLY A 246 -14.14 -16.45 8.64
C GLY A 246 -12.88 -16.39 7.77
N ALA A 247 -13.02 -16.44 6.44
CA ALA A 247 -11.91 -16.27 5.49
C ALA A 247 -12.41 -15.69 4.14
N PRO A 248 -11.59 -14.90 3.44
CA PRO A 248 -11.91 -14.42 2.09
C PRO A 248 -11.74 -15.53 1.04
N SER A 249 -12.48 -15.45 -0.06
CA SER A 249 -12.37 -16.41 -1.18
C SER A 249 -11.08 -16.27 -2.01
N LEU A 250 -10.39 -15.13 -1.90
CA LEU A 250 -9.09 -14.86 -2.53
C LEU A 250 -7.97 -14.91 -1.49
N ASP A 251 -6.74 -15.23 -1.93
CA ASP A 251 -5.56 -15.06 -1.07
C ASP A 251 -5.26 -13.56 -0.90
N LEU A 252 -5.53 -13.06 0.30
CA LEU A 252 -5.31 -11.67 0.69
C LEU A 252 -4.13 -11.49 1.64
N TRP A 253 -3.21 -12.46 1.77
CA TRP A 253 -2.09 -12.35 2.72
C TRP A 253 -1.25 -11.08 2.52
N ARG A 254 -1.07 -10.64 1.27
CA ARG A 254 -0.39 -9.38 0.93
C ARG A 254 -1.10 -8.13 1.45
N LEU A 255 -2.40 -8.21 1.71
CA LEU A 255 -3.24 -7.11 2.19
C LEU A 255 -3.60 -7.26 3.67
N ASP A 256 -3.39 -8.44 4.26
CA ASP A 256 -3.66 -8.74 5.65
C ASP A 256 -2.87 -7.83 6.58
N ILE A 257 -3.52 -7.29 7.63
CA ILE A 257 -2.89 -6.45 8.65
C ILE A 257 -1.77 -7.19 9.38
N ARG A 258 -1.87 -8.51 9.52
CA ARG A 258 -0.90 -9.37 10.23
C ARG A 258 0.41 -9.56 9.46
N ARG A 259 0.47 -9.14 8.19
CA ARG A 259 1.74 -9.09 7.44
C ARG A 259 2.70 -8.05 8.04
N LEU A 260 2.14 -7.01 8.69
CA LEU A 260 2.89 -5.87 9.20
C LEU A 260 3.48 -6.23 10.57
N GLY A 261 4.80 -6.33 10.65
CA GLY A 261 5.49 -6.52 11.92
C GLY A 261 5.41 -5.28 12.82
N ALA A 262 5.65 -5.44 14.12
CA ALA A 262 5.56 -4.37 15.12
C ALA A 262 6.33 -3.07 14.76
N HIS A 263 7.43 -3.18 14.01
CA HIS A 263 8.23 -2.03 13.60
C HIS A 263 7.50 -1.09 12.64
N HIS A 264 6.50 -1.57 11.89
CA HIS A 264 5.68 -0.73 11.03
C HIS A 264 4.89 0.30 11.85
N GLY A 265 4.50 -0.04 13.08
CA GLY A 265 3.82 0.87 14.00
C GLY A 265 4.65 2.07 14.46
N ASN A 266 5.96 2.07 14.19
CA ASN A 266 6.81 3.24 14.46
C ASN A 266 6.61 4.29 13.36
N GLN A 267 6.09 5.47 13.72
CA GLN A 267 5.78 6.53 12.76
C GLN A 267 7.01 6.99 11.95
N ARG A 268 8.21 7.02 12.53
CA ARG A 268 9.43 7.42 11.81
C ARG A 268 9.80 6.39 10.73
N TYR A 269 9.61 5.10 11.02
CA TYR A 269 9.78 4.04 10.03
C TYR A 269 8.73 4.16 8.92
N ALA A 270 7.44 4.23 9.30
CA ALA A 270 6.34 4.35 8.36
C ALA A 270 6.52 5.57 7.45
N LEU A 271 6.84 6.74 8.00
CA LEU A 271 7.09 7.97 7.25
C LEU A 271 8.20 7.81 6.20
N LYS A 272 9.38 7.32 6.62
CA LYS A 272 10.51 7.14 5.70
C LYS A 272 10.17 6.21 4.53
N ARG A 273 9.48 5.12 4.83
CA ARG A 273 9.05 4.13 3.83
C ARG A 273 7.97 4.68 2.92
N SER A 274 6.94 5.31 3.46
CA SER A 274 5.83 5.88 2.69
C SER A 274 6.32 6.98 1.73
N ILE A 275 7.32 7.77 2.10
CA ILE A 275 7.92 8.80 1.20
C ILE A 275 8.52 8.13 -0.03
N GLU A 276 9.31 7.06 0.16
CA GLU A 276 9.88 6.30 -0.94
C GLU A 276 8.81 5.59 -1.78
N VAL A 277 7.79 5.00 -1.14
CA VAL A 277 6.65 4.37 -1.82
C VAL A 277 5.91 5.36 -2.72
N TYR A 278 5.57 6.55 -2.21
CA TYR A 278 4.90 7.58 -3.01
C TYR A 278 5.79 8.01 -4.16
N ALA A 279 7.06 8.33 -3.88
CA ALA A 279 8.01 8.76 -4.91
C ALA A 279 8.19 7.72 -6.02
N HIS A 280 7.98 6.44 -5.72
CA HIS A 280 8.04 5.35 -6.69
C HIS A 280 6.69 4.93 -7.28
N HIS A 281 5.58 5.63 -7.01
CA HIS A 281 4.24 5.24 -7.49
C HIS A 281 4.18 5.02 -9.02
N TYR A 282 4.92 5.85 -9.79
CA TYR A 282 5.06 5.71 -11.24
C TYR A 282 6.44 5.26 -11.71
N SER A 283 7.32 4.87 -10.80
CA SER A 283 8.58 4.25 -11.18
C SER A 283 8.36 2.86 -11.77
N MET A 284 9.27 2.46 -12.65
CA MET A 284 9.29 1.07 -13.12
C MET A 284 9.63 0.15 -11.95
N SER A 285 8.74 -0.80 -11.65
CA SER A 285 9.01 -1.82 -10.64
C SER A 285 9.90 -2.89 -11.25
N TRP A 286 11.18 -2.88 -10.88
CA TRP A 286 12.14 -3.85 -11.41
C TRP A 286 12.11 -5.15 -10.60
N PRO A 287 12.35 -6.31 -11.24
CA PRO A 287 12.61 -7.54 -10.51
C PRO A 287 13.78 -7.35 -9.55
N TYR A 288 13.63 -7.85 -8.32
CA TYR A 288 14.63 -7.77 -7.25
C TYR A 288 14.97 -6.35 -6.79
N GLU A 289 14.19 -5.35 -7.18
CA GLU A 289 14.30 -4.02 -6.59
C GLU A 289 14.02 -4.08 -5.10
N GLU A 290 14.93 -3.49 -4.33
CA GLU A 290 14.84 -3.44 -2.88
C GLU A 290 14.73 -1.97 -2.50
N MET A 291 13.83 -1.71 -1.57
CA MET A 291 13.67 -0.39 -1.01
C MET A 291 14.91 -0.01 -0.18
N LEU A 292 15.29 1.27 -0.25
CA LEU A 292 16.50 1.80 0.36
C LEU A 292 16.21 2.53 1.67
N SER A 293 15.00 3.09 1.82
CA SER A 293 14.65 3.84 3.01
C SER A 293 14.53 2.93 4.24
N ALA A 294 14.78 3.54 5.42
CA ALA A 294 14.67 2.90 6.73
C ALA A 294 15.56 1.65 6.97
N ARG A 295 16.64 1.50 6.20
CA ARG A 295 17.62 0.42 6.34
C ARG A 295 19.00 0.89 6.86
N PRO A 296 19.76 0.03 7.56
CA PRO A 296 19.33 -1.28 8.07
C PRO A 296 18.45 -1.11 9.32
N LEU A 297 17.43 -1.95 9.48
CA LEU A 297 16.57 -1.95 10.66
C LEU A 297 16.95 -3.06 11.65
N ARG A 298 16.91 -4.32 11.19
CA ARG A 298 17.27 -5.52 11.97
C ARG A 298 18.43 -6.21 11.29
N THR A 299 19.44 -6.55 12.07
CA THR A 299 20.66 -7.20 11.58
C THR A 299 20.93 -8.46 12.40
N SER A 300 21.38 -9.52 11.74
CA SER A 300 21.82 -10.72 12.45
C SER A 300 23.15 -10.48 13.15
N PRO A 301 23.53 -11.32 14.13
CA PRO A 301 24.88 -11.30 14.70
C PRO A 301 25.99 -11.49 13.66
N LEU A 302 25.67 -12.10 12.51
CA LEU A 302 26.61 -12.31 11.41
C LEU A 302 26.72 -11.10 10.48
N TYR A 303 25.79 -10.15 10.52
CA TYR A 303 25.73 -9.02 9.59
C TYR A 303 27.07 -8.28 9.40
N PRO A 304 27.83 -7.90 10.44
CA PRO A 304 29.11 -7.23 10.24
C PRO A 304 30.14 -8.09 9.49
N ARG A 305 30.14 -9.41 9.71
CA ARG A 305 31.01 -10.36 9.02
C ARG A 305 30.58 -10.55 7.57
N LEU A 306 29.29 -10.72 7.33
CA LEU A 306 28.71 -10.90 6.00
C LEU A 306 28.93 -9.64 5.14
N LYS A 307 28.79 -8.44 5.74
CA LYS A 307 29.11 -7.18 5.08
C LYS A 307 30.59 -7.06 4.70
N LYS A 308 31.51 -7.48 5.59
CA LYS A 308 32.95 -7.59 5.26
C LYS A 308 33.24 -8.59 4.15
N MET A 309 32.44 -9.66 4.06
CA MET A 309 32.46 -10.63 2.96
C MET A 309 31.75 -10.12 1.70
N ARG A 310 31.37 -8.84 1.65
CA ARG A 310 30.78 -8.17 0.48
C ARG A 310 29.40 -8.73 0.10
N ALA A 311 28.62 -9.15 1.09
CA ALA A 311 27.21 -9.48 0.90
C ALA A 311 26.44 -8.29 0.31
N VAL A 312 25.63 -8.56 -0.71
CA VAL A 312 24.60 -7.67 -1.22
C VAL A 312 23.30 -8.01 -0.51
N PHE A 313 22.77 -7.06 0.25
CA PHE A 313 21.65 -7.31 1.17
C PHE A 313 20.31 -6.93 0.55
N GLY A 314 19.33 -7.83 0.66
CA GLY A 314 17.90 -7.53 0.55
C GLY A 314 17.26 -7.34 1.92
N GLU A 315 16.04 -6.83 1.94
CA GLU A 315 15.26 -6.60 3.16
C GLU A 315 14.03 -7.51 3.18
N LYS A 316 13.77 -8.18 4.32
CA LYS A 316 12.51 -8.90 4.56
C LYS A 316 12.05 -8.74 6.02
N SER A 317 10.89 -8.11 6.25
CA SER A 317 10.31 -7.83 7.59
C SER A 317 11.29 -7.15 8.57
N GLY A 318 11.98 -6.13 8.07
CA GLY A 318 13.04 -5.36 8.70
C GLY A 318 14.42 -5.99 8.67
N TRP A 319 14.57 -7.27 8.29
CA TRP A 319 15.85 -7.97 8.34
C TRP A 319 16.71 -7.74 7.10
N GLU A 320 17.96 -7.37 7.33
CA GLU A 320 19.02 -7.43 6.32
C GLU A 320 19.43 -8.89 6.08
N ARG A 321 19.17 -9.38 4.86
CA ARG A 321 19.49 -10.75 4.44
C ARG A 321 20.47 -10.71 3.26
N PRO A 322 21.59 -11.44 3.29
CA PRO A 322 22.42 -11.58 2.10
C PRO A 322 21.61 -12.25 0.97
N ASN A 323 21.49 -11.56 -0.16
CA ASN A 323 20.94 -12.12 -1.39
C ASN A 323 22.02 -12.89 -2.15
N TRP A 324 23.24 -12.34 -2.21
CA TRP A 324 24.43 -12.93 -2.84
C TRP A 324 25.70 -12.25 -2.34
N PHE A 325 26.88 -12.81 -2.65
CA PHE A 325 28.18 -12.26 -2.27
C PHE A 325 28.98 -11.81 -3.48
N ALA A 326 29.35 -10.52 -3.51
CA ALA A 326 30.11 -9.98 -4.63
C ALA A 326 31.61 -10.29 -4.50
N PRO A 327 32.23 -10.97 -5.49
CA PRO A 327 33.66 -11.25 -5.45
C PRO A 327 34.48 -9.95 -5.57
N ASN A 328 35.79 -10.06 -5.31
CA ASN A 328 36.71 -8.95 -5.51
C ASN A 328 36.69 -8.50 -6.99
N GLY A 329 36.66 -7.19 -7.21
CA GLY A 329 36.52 -6.59 -8.55
C GLY A 329 35.09 -6.44 -9.05
N VAL A 330 34.08 -7.02 -8.38
CA VAL A 330 32.65 -6.85 -8.73
C VAL A 330 31.98 -5.90 -7.74
N ALA A 331 31.23 -4.91 -8.24
CA ALA A 331 30.50 -3.99 -7.38
C ALA A 331 29.45 -4.73 -6.53
N PRO A 332 29.41 -4.55 -5.19
CA PRO A 332 28.46 -5.22 -4.30
C PRO A 332 27.10 -4.51 -4.34
N LYS A 333 26.47 -4.50 -5.51
CA LYS A 333 25.15 -3.89 -5.73
C LYS A 333 24.38 -4.65 -6.78
N GLU A 334 23.06 -4.63 -6.63
CA GLU A 334 22.14 -5.15 -7.63
C GLU A 334 22.17 -4.28 -8.89
N LYS A 335 22.12 -4.92 -10.07
CA LYS A 335 21.89 -4.22 -11.34
C LYS A 335 20.51 -4.60 -11.85
N LEU A 336 19.56 -3.70 -11.64
CA LEU A 336 18.17 -3.87 -12.06
C LEU A 336 18.04 -3.99 -13.58
N GLY A 337 17.14 -4.87 -14.02
CA GLY A 337 16.83 -5.09 -15.43
C GLY A 337 15.97 -6.34 -15.63
N TRP A 338 15.41 -6.48 -16.83
CA TRP A 338 14.59 -7.64 -17.22
C TRP A 338 15.42 -8.80 -17.79
N GLY A 339 16.71 -8.58 -18.05
CA GLY A 339 17.62 -9.58 -18.59
C GLY A 339 18.24 -10.46 -17.51
N LEU A 340 19.29 -11.19 -17.88
CA LEU A 340 20.05 -12.00 -16.93
C LEU A 340 20.68 -11.09 -15.86
N PRO A 341 20.43 -11.35 -14.56
CA PRO A 341 20.91 -10.46 -13.50
C PRO A 341 22.42 -10.56 -13.31
N ASN A 342 23.04 -9.50 -12.78
CA ASN A 342 24.49 -9.46 -12.61
C ASN A 342 25.02 -10.46 -11.56
N TRP A 343 24.16 -10.99 -10.71
CA TRP A 343 24.50 -12.02 -9.73
C TRP A 343 24.35 -13.44 -10.25
N PHE A 344 23.82 -13.68 -11.47
CA PHE A 344 23.48 -15.01 -11.95
C PHE A 344 24.64 -16.02 -11.83
N GLU A 345 25.79 -15.69 -12.41
CA GLU A 345 27.00 -16.53 -12.36
C GLU A 345 27.59 -16.63 -10.94
N HIS A 346 27.39 -15.60 -10.10
CA HIS A 346 27.90 -15.57 -8.74
C HIS A 346 27.09 -16.49 -7.83
N VAL A 347 25.76 -16.41 -7.90
CA VAL A 347 24.84 -17.34 -7.23
C VAL A 347 25.00 -18.76 -7.77
N GLY A 348 25.28 -18.93 -9.07
CA GLY A 348 25.63 -20.24 -9.64
C GLY A 348 26.84 -20.88 -8.95
N LYS A 349 27.89 -20.10 -8.67
CA LYS A 349 29.06 -20.57 -7.92
C LYS A 349 28.78 -20.83 -6.44
N GLU A 350 27.93 -20.02 -5.81
CA GLU A 350 27.46 -20.28 -4.44
C GLU A 350 26.69 -21.61 -4.37
N HIS A 351 25.80 -21.85 -5.33
CA HIS A 351 25.07 -23.11 -5.48
C HIS A 351 26.01 -24.30 -5.68
N GLU A 352 26.96 -24.21 -6.61
CA GLU A 352 27.97 -25.24 -6.85
C GLU A 352 28.78 -25.54 -5.57
N THR A 353 29.16 -24.49 -4.83
CA THR A 353 29.88 -24.62 -3.56
C THR A 353 29.05 -25.39 -2.53
N VAL A 354 27.75 -25.10 -2.41
CA VAL A 354 26.87 -25.86 -1.51
C VAL A 354 26.72 -27.32 -1.95
N ARG A 355 26.70 -27.59 -3.25
CA ARG A 355 26.54 -28.96 -3.79
C ARG A 355 27.80 -29.81 -3.66
N THR A 356 28.97 -29.21 -3.81
CA THR A 356 30.24 -29.94 -3.92
C THR A 356 31.13 -29.82 -2.69
N LYS A 357 30.84 -28.87 -1.79
CA LYS A 357 31.62 -28.58 -0.60
C LYS A 357 30.69 -28.38 0.60
N ALA A 358 30.69 -27.19 1.19
CA ALA A 358 29.84 -26.80 2.30
C ALA A 358 29.49 -25.32 2.17
N GLY A 359 28.28 -24.94 2.57
CA GLY A 359 27.84 -23.55 2.63
C GLY A 359 27.21 -23.22 3.98
N ILE A 360 27.30 -21.95 4.35
CA ILE A 360 26.66 -21.41 5.56
C ILE A 360 25.63 -20.40 5.09
N ILE A 361 24.38 -20.58 5.51
CA ILE A 361 23.28 -19.68 5.19
C ILE A 361 22.76 -19.08 6.50
N ASP A 362 22.66 -17.76 6.56
CA ASP A 362 22.09 -17.07 7.71
C ASP A 362 20.56 -17.18 7.71
N GLN A 363 20.01 -17.94 8.66
CA GLN A 363 18.55 -18.11 8.85
C GLN A 363 18.02 -17.35 10.07
N THR A 364 18.75 -16.34 10.57
CA THR A 364 18.33 -15.53 11.72
C THR A 364 16.98 -14.86 11.50
N SER A 365 16.63 -14.51 10.25
CA SER A 365 15.39 -13.80 9.91
C SER A 365 14.11 -14.65 9.94
N PHE A 366 14.19 -15.98 10.07
CA PHE A 366 13.00 -16.84 10.15
C PHE A 366 12.15 -16.49 11.38
N GLY A 367 10.82 -16.54 11.22
CA GLY A 367 9.89 -16.53 12.35
C GLY A 367 10.17 -17.71 13.27
N LYS A 368 10.35 -17.44 14.56
CA LYS A 368 10.67 -18.43 15.58
C LYS A 368 9.65 -18.27 16.70
N ILE A 369 8.86 -19.31 16.95
CA ILE A 369 7.80 -19.32 17.94
C ILE A 369 8.10 -20.46 18.92
N GLU A 370 8.12 -20.15 20.21
CA GLU A 370 8.27 -21.14 21.27
C GLU A 370 6.90 -21.42 21.91
N ILE A 371 6.45 -22.68 21.86
CA ILE A 371 5.19 -23.12 22.44
C ILE A 371 5.52 -24.06 23.59
N LYS A 372 5.05 -23.73 24.80
CA LYS A 372 5.39 -24.42 26.04
C LYS A 372 4.20 -24.51 26.99
N GLY A 373 4.23 -25.49 27.89
CA GLY A 373 3.18 -25.75 28.88
C GLY A 373 2.38 -27.02 28.59
N PRO A 374 1.52 -27.45 29.53
CA PRO A 374 0.82 -28.74 29.46
C PRO A 374 -0.14 -28.87 28.27
N GLY A 375 -0.59 -27.75 27.70
CA GLY A 375 -1.46 -27.73 26.51
C GLY A 375 -0.73 -27.67 25.16
N ALA A 376 0.62 -27.65 25.14
CA ALA A 376 1.38 -27.44 23.91
C ALA A 376 1.14 -28.53 22.85
N LEU A 377 1.23 -29.80 23.23
CA LEU A 377 0.97 -30.91 22.30
C LEU A 377 -0.49 -30.94 21.82
N PRO A 378 -1.52 -30.91 22.69
CA PRO A 378 -2.91 -30.83 22.25
C PRO A 378 -3.20 -29.64 21.32
N PHE A 379 -2.59 -28.48 21.58
CA PHE A 379 -2.71 -27.31 20.72
C PHE A 379 -2.10 -27.55 19.35
N LEU A 380 -0.83 -27.98 19.28
CA LEU A 380 -0.16 -28.28 18.02
C LEU A 380 -0.94 -29.34 17.22
N GLN A 381 -1.38 -30.40 17.88
CA GLN A 381 -2.14 -31.47 17.24
C GLN A 381 -3.46 -31.01 16.61
N LYS A 382 -4.01 -29.89 17.08
CA LYS A 382 -5.24 -29.29 16.54
C LYS A 382 -4.96 -28.36 15.34
N ILE A 383 -3.84 -27.66 15.32
CA ILE A 383 -3.58 -26.60 14.32
C ILE A 383 -2.68 -27.05 13.17
N THR A 384 -2.02 -28.19 13.29
CA THR A 384 -1.11 -28.74 12.27
C THR A 384 -1.68 -30.00 11.64
N ASP A 385 -1.37 -30.26 10.37
CA ASP A 385 -1.89 -31.43 9.66
C ASP A 385 -1.17 -32.75 9.98
N ASN A 386 0.07 -32.70 10.47
CA ASN A 386 0.84 -33.89 10.81
C ASN A 386 0.64 -34.36 12.27
N GLN A 387 0.97 -35.63 12.51
CA GLN A 387 1.09 -36.19 13.86
C GLN A 387 2.26 -35.52 14.60
N MET A 388 1.96 -34.84 15.71
CA MET A 388 2.93 -34.10 16.53
C MET A 388 3.32 -34.84 17.80
N ASP A 389 2.57 -35.87 18.21
CA ASP A 389 2.96 -36.76 19.30
C ASP A 389 4.10 -37.67 18.85
N LYS A 390 5.32 -37.15 18.99
CA LYS A 390 6.57 -37.80 18.58
C LYS A 390 7.59 -37.70 19.72
N PRO A 391 8.60 -38.60 19.74
CA PRO A 391 9.69 -38.51 20.70
C PRO A 391 10.40 -37.16 20.68
N VAL A 392 10.82 -36.69 21.85
CA VAL A 392 11.61 -35.45 22.00
C VAL A 392 12.85 -35.50 21.10
N GLY A 393 13.11 -34.39 20.40
CA GLY A 393 14.18 -34.28 19.39
C GLY A 393 13.71 -34.51 17.94
N SER A 394 12.44 -34.88 17.74
CA SER A 394 11.85 -35.00 16.41
C SER A 394 11.66 -33.64 15.72
N ILE A 395 11.86 -33.61 14.40
CA ILE A 395 11.54 -32.46 13.55
C ILE A 395 10.46 -32.90 12.56
N THR A 396 9.37 -32.14 12.50
CA THR A 396 8.25 -32.38 11.57
C THR A 396 8.01 -31.11 10.77
N TYR A 397 8.03 -31.22 9.45
CA TYR A 397 7.47 -30.19 8.57
C TYR A 397 5.96 -30.41 8.50
N THR A 398 5.15 -29.40 8.78
CA THR A 398 3.69 -29.51 8.88
C THR A 398 3.00 -28.18 8.61
#